data_AF-A0A3N5QKM6-F1
#
_entry.id   AF-A0A3N5QKM6-F1
#
_cell.length_a   1.000
_cell.length_b   1.000
_cell.length_c   1.000
_cell.angle_alpha   90.00
_cell.angle_beta   90.00
_cell.angle_gamma   90.00
#
_symmetry.space_group_name_H-M   'P 1'
#
loop_
_entity.id
_entity.type
_entity.pdbx_description
1 polymer ?
#
loop_
_entity_poly.entity_id
_entity_poly.type
_entity_poly.pdbx_seq_one_letter_code
_entity_poly.pdbx_strand_id
1 'polypeptide(L)'
;MEQKRLILATTLSVLVFVVWYLVVIPRLMPQKPRPARNAAVADNADPADSDAENPAVDDDSLPDAGAPASVSPAATDDTPEGEVVEKPRKTDRPRHPLRDVQLGSADPKSGFRQFITLTSQGAAVSRVELNDPRYIDLRPPHGPLVVLGADDVLPRSLELAVPQLQGNLRKLNWEVVDLQPAEPPHAEVTFQLEIDGVQIRKRYLARQVDLNATARPEAAAYGLELELEFRNLTDRERV
;
A
#
# COMPACT_ATOMS: atom_id res chain seq x y z
N MET A 1 -13.88 56.81 -23.64
CA MET A 1 -12.61 56.12 -23.97
C MET A 1 -12.23 55.08 -22.92
N GLU A 2 -12.63 55.23 -21.66
CA GLU A 2 -12.26 54.33 -20.54
C GLU A 2 -12.99 52.98 -20.56
N GLN A 3 -14.28 52.94 -20.92
CA GLN A 3 -15.07 51.71 -20.95
C GLN A 3 -14.52 50.67 -21.95
N LYS A 4 -14.02 51.12 -23.11
CA LYS A 4 -13.38 50.24 -24.11
C LYS A 4 -12.05 49.68 -23.61
N ARG A 5 -11.28 50.48 -22.84
CA ARG A 5 -10.01 50.05 -22.23
C ARG A 5 -10.24 49.08 -21.08
N LEU A 6 -11.29 49.30 -20.29
CA LEU A 6 -11.67 48.41 -19.19
C LEU A 6 -12.16 47.06 -19.72
N ILE A 7 -13.03 47.04 -20.74
CA ILE A 7 -13.46 45.79 -21.39
C ILE A 7 -12.26 45.06 -21.98
N LEU A 8 -11.37 45.75 -22.72
CA LEU A 8 -10.16 45.14 -23.29
C LEU A 8 -9.25 44.54 -22.21
N ALA A 9 -9.02 45.25 -21.11
CA ALA A 9 -8.18 44.79 -20.01
C ALA A 9 -8.80 43.58 -19.28
N THR A 10 -10.11 43.60 -19.03
CA THR A 10 -10.82 42.48 -18.41
C THR A 10 -10.81 41.24 -19.31
N THR A 11 -11.08 41.40 -20.61
CA THR A 11 -11.04 40.26 -21.55
C THR A 11 -9.62 39.68 -21.66
N LEU A 12 -8.59 40.54 -21.67
CA LEU A 12 -7.20 40.10 -21.70
C LEU A 12 -6.81 39.36 -20.41
N SER A 13 -7.25 39.84 -19.24
CA SER A 13 -6.99 39.20 -17.95
C SER A 13 -7.62 37.81 -17.87
N VAL A 14 -8.88 37.66 -18.30
CA VAL A 14 -9.56 36.36 -18.34
C VAL A 14 -8.84 35.38 -19.28
N LEU A 15 -8.36 35.85 -20.44
CA LEU A 15 -7.59 35.04 -21.38
C LEU A 15 -6.29 34.51 -20.77
N VAL A 16 -5.56 35.35 -20.02
CA VAL A 16 -4.34 34.94 -19.33
C VAL A 16 -4.63 33.87 -18.28
N PHE A 17 -5.71 34.00 -17.51
CA PHE A 17 -6.11 32.98 -16.53
C PHE A 17 -6.52 31.65 -17.18
N VAL A 18 -7.24 31.70 -18.31
CA VAL A 18 -7.64 30.49 -19.05
C VAL A 18 -6.42 29.76 -19.60
N VAL A 19 -5.47 30.49 -20.19
CA VAL A 19 -4.21 29.90 -20.69
C VAL A 19 -3.38 29.32 -19.55
N TRP A 20 -3.28 30.02 -18.42
CA TRP A 20 -2.60 29.52 -17.23
C TRP A 20 -3.22 28.21 -16.71
N TYR A 21 -4.56 28.16 -16.61
CA TYR A 21 -5.28 26.99 -16.12
C TYR A 21 -5.20 25.79 -17.08
N LEU A 22 -5.25 26.02 -18.40
CA LEU A 22 -5.21 24.96 -19.40
C LEU A 22 -3.80 24.44 -19.72
N VAL A 23 -2.75 25.25 -19.56
CA VAL A 23 -1.40 24.89 -20.01
C VAL A 23 -0.46 24.62 -18.84
N VAL A 24 -0.53 25.43 -17.77
CA VAL A 24 0.45 25.37 -16.68
C VAL A 24 0.04 24.36 -15.62
N ILE A 25 -1.23 24.35 -15.22
CA ILE A 25 -1.74 23.42 -14.20
C ILE A 25 -1.61 21.94 -14.60
N PRO A 26 -2.03 21.47 -15.80
CA PRO A 26 -1.89 20.06 -16.15
C PRO A 26 -0.44 19.62 -16.36
N ARG A 27 0.49 20.56 -16.51
CA ARG A 27 1.92 20.26 -16.62
C ARG A 27 2.62 20.13 -15.27
N LEU A 28 2.08 20.77 -14.21
CA LEU A 28 2.65 20.73 -12.86
C LEU A 28 1.97 19.70 -11.94
N MET A 29 0.74 19.29 -12.24
CA MET A 29 0.02 18.22 -11.54
C MET A 29 -0.42 17.12 -12.52
N PRO A 30 0.02 15.85 -12.38
CA PRO A 30 -0.50 14.76 -13.19
C PRO A 30 -1.99 14.54 -12.89
N GLN A 31 -2.83 14.66 -13.92
CA GLN A 31 -4.27 14.40 -13.80
C GLN A 31 -4.48 12.94 -13.38
N LYS A 32 -5.12 12.71 -12.23
CA LYS A 32 -5.55 11.36 -11.82
C LYS A 32 -6.40 10.74 -12.94
N PRO A 33 -6.09 9.51 -13.41
CA PRO A 33 -6.91 8.86 -14.42
C PRO A 33 -8.32 8.66 -13.87
N ARG A 34 -9.31 9.17 -14.62
CA ARG A 34 -10.72 8.87 -14.35
C ARG A 34 -10.89 7.36 -14.49
N PRO A 35 -11.49 6.66 -13.50
CA PRO A 35 -11.74 5.23 -13.64
C PRO A 35 -12.67 5.03 -14.85
N ALA A 36 -12.21 4.20 -15.80
CA ALA A 36 -13.01 3.79 -16.94
C ALA A 36 -14.30 3.15 -16.41
N ARG A 37 -15.43 3.76 -16.72
CA ARG A 37 -16.74 3.16 -16.54
C ARG A 37 -16.83 2.01 -17.54
N ASN A 38 -16.91 0.79 -17.03
CA ASN A 38 -17.05 -0.45 -17.78
C ASN A 38 -17.98 -0.28 -18.99
N ALA A 39 -17.42 -0.40 -20.20
CA ALA A 39 -18.17 -0.60 -21.42
C ALA A 39 -18.17 -2.10 -21.70
N ALA A 40 -19.23 -2.78 -21.27
CA ALA A 40 -19.60 -4.07 -21.78
C ALA A 40 -21.04 -3.97 -22.28
N VAL A 41 -21.25 -4.56 -23.46
CA VAL A 41 -22.52 -4.84 -24.14
C VAL A 41 -23.12 -3.66 -24.91
N ALA A 42 -22.86 -3.63 -26.21
CA ALA A 42 -23.88 -3.92 -27.24
C ALA A 42 -23.26 -3.67 -28.62
N ASP A 43 -23.14 -4.72 -29.45
CA ASP A 43 -23.71 -4.62 -30.79
C ASP A 43 -23.95 -6.01 -31.38
N ASN A 44 -25.24 -6.34 -31.54
CA ASN A 44 -25.71 -7.35 -32.48
C ASN A 44 -26.14 -6.56 -33.72
N ALA A 45 -25.45 -6.73 -34.82
CA ALA A 45 -25.98 -6.45 -36.15
C ALA A 45 -25.13 -7.21 -37.19
N ASP A 46 -25.63 -8.36 -37.60
CA ASP A 46 -25.45 -8.86 -38.96
C ASP A 46 -26.75 -8.51 -39.71
N PRO A 47 -26.73 -8.11 -41.00
CA PRO A 47 -26.63 -9.13 -42.06
C PRO A 47 -25.91 -8.67 -43.35
N ALA A 48 -25.32 -9.62 -44.09
CA ALA A 48 -25.78 -10.05 -45.44
C ALA A 48 -24.66 -10.66 -46.31
N ASP A 49 -24.85 -11.95 -46.61
CA ASP A 49 -24.53 -12.76 -47.79
C ASP A 49 -23.42 -12.35 -48.78
N SER A 50 -22.50 -13.30 -49.02
CA SER A 50 -22.38 -13.96 -50.34
C SER A 50 -21.45 -15.18 -50.27
N ASP A 51 -21.99 -16.33 -50.69
CA ASP A 51 -21.42 -17.41 -51.53
C ASP A 51 -19.89 -17.64 -51.51
N ALA A 52 -19.35 -18.85 -51.58
CA ALA A 52 -19.77 -20.24 -51.62
C ALA A 52 -18.43 -21.00 -51.69
N GLU A 53 -18.29 -22.14 -51.04
CA GLU A 53 -17.74 -23.37 -51.66
C GLU A 53 -17.71 -24.47 -50.59
N ASN A 54 -18.49 -25.52 -50.83
CA ASN A 54 -18.32 -26.81 -50.18
C ASN A 54 -17.99 -27.80 -51.30
N PRO A 55 -17.21 -28.85 -51.01
CA PRO A 55 -17.76 -30.14 -51.33
C PRO A 55 -17.74 -31.08 -50.13
N ALA A 56 -18.81 -31.88 -50.11
CA ALA A 56 -19.14 -32.98 -49.22
C ALA A 56 -18.01 -34.03 -49.15
N VAL A 57 -18.02 -34.98 -48.21
CA VAL A 57 -18.82 -36.22 -48.29
C VAL A 57 -18.63 -37.03 -46.99
N ASP A 58 -19.75 -37.44 -46.38
CA ASP A 58 -20.12 -38.74 -45.75
C ASP A 58 -19.19 -39.37 -44.68
N ASP A 59 -19.66 -40.17 -43.71
CA ASP A 59 -20.95 -40.59 -43.18
C ASP A 59 -20.59 -41.50 -41.98
N ASP A 60 -21.55 -41.61 -41.06
CA ASP A 60 -21.89 -42.83 -40.34
C ASP A 60 -21.35 -43.16 -38.93
N SER A 61 -22.36 -43.43 -38.09
CA SER A 61 -22.43 -44.46 -37.03
C SER A 61 -21.96 -44.15 -35.59
N LEU A 62 -22.91 -43.66 -34.78
CA LEU A 62 -23.17 -44.07 -33.38
C LEU A 62 -24.06 -45.34 -33.38
N PRO A 63 -24.07 -46.22 -32.35
CA PRO A 63 -24.95 -46.03 -31.16
C PRO A 63 -24.42 -46.65 -29.83
N ASP A 64 -24.79 -46.10 -28.66
CA ASP A 64 -25.81 -46.61 -27.67
C ASP A 64 -25.45 -47.97 -27.03
N ALA A 65 -25.63 -48.37 -25.77
CA ALA A 65 -26.38 -47.99 -24.56
C ALA A 65 -25.63 -48.67 -23.37
N GLY A 66 -25.90 -48.52 -22.08
CA GLY A 66 -27.06 -48.02 -21.36
C GLY A 66 -26.88 -48.27 -19.85
N ALA A 67 -27.70 -47.57 -19.06
CA ALA A 67 -27.89 -47.78 -17.63
C ALA A 67 -28.69 -49.08 -17.36
N PRO A 68 -28.83 -49.51 -16.09
CA PRO A 68 -30.12 -49.22 -15.45
C PRO A 68 -30.09 -48.87 -13.94
N ALA A 69 -30.97 -47.93 -13.63
CA ALA A 69 -31.89 -47.71 -12.50
C ALA A 69 -31.83 -48.48 -11.15
N SER A 70 -32.01 -47.67 -10.08
CA SER A 70 -32.89 -47.79 -8.90
C SER A 70 -32.85 -49.04 -7.99
N VAL A 71 -32.63 -48.83 -6.68
CA VAL A 71 -33.71 -48.82 -5.65
C VAL A 71 -33.23 -48.10 -4.38
N SER A 72 -34.11 -47.30 -3.76
CA SER A 72 -34.02 -46.86 -2.36
C SER A 72 -34.97 -47.72 -1.51
N PRO A 73 -34.68 -47.91 -0.22
CA PRO A 73 -35.75 -47.83 0.77
C PRO A 73 -35.37 -46.95 1.97
N ALA A 74 -36.39 -46.29 2.51
CA ALA A 74 -36.34 -45.53 3.75
C ALA A 74 -36.58 -46.44 4.97
N ALA A 75 -35.91 -46.15 6.09
CA ALA A 75 -36.49 -45.94 7.44
C ALA A 75 -35.46 -46.15 8.57
N THR A 76 -35.14 -45.02 9.23
CA THR A 76 -35.16 -44.80 10.69
C THR A 76 -34.15 -45.47 11.65
N ASP A 77 -33.54 -44.57 12.41
CA ASP A 77 -33.10 -44.57 13.81
C ASP A 77 -31.61 -44.69 14.20
N ASP A 78 -31.33 -43.78 15.15
CA ASP A 78 -30.24 -43.62 16.11
C ASP A 78 -28.94 -42.87 15.75
N THR A 79 -28.82 -41.77 16.48
CA THR A 79 -27.70 -40.82 16.60
C THR A 79 -26.57 -41.46 17.43
N PRO A 80 -25.30 -41.12 17.15
CA PRO A 80 -24.58 -40.35 18.17
C PRO A 80 -23.85 -39.15 17.56
N GLU A 81 -24.07 -38.01 18.20
CA GLU A 81 -23.23 -36.81 18.29
C GLU A 81 -22.21 -36.61 17.15
N GLY A 82 -22.72 -36.11 16.03
CA GLY A 82 -21.91 -35.45 15.01
C GLY A 82 -21.39 -34.13 15.54
N GLU A 83 -20.16 -34.18 16.04
CA GLU A 83 -19.11 -33.15 15.96
C GLU A 83 -19.64 -31.77 15.54
N VAL A 84 -19.86 -30.92 16.54
CA VAL A 84 -20.02 -29.48 16.31
C VAL A 84 -18.76 -29.03 15.59
N VAL A 85 -18.83 -28.94 14.26
CA VAL A 85 -17.86 -28.19 13.47
C VAL A 85 -18.00 -26.76 13.93
N GLU A 86 -17.21 -26.42 14.96
CA GLU A 86 -17.07 -25.06 15.46
C GLU A 86 -16.54 -24.28 14.26
N LYS A 87 -17.44 -23.53 13.60
CA LYS A 87 -17.08 -22.57 12.57
C LYS A 87 -15.89 -21.78 13.14
N PRO A 88 -14.76 -21.68 12.42
CA PRO A 88 -13.57 -21.06 12.97
C PRO A 88 -13.97 -19.70 13.51
N ARG A 89 -13.89 -19.55 14.84
CA ARG A 89 -14.13 -18.27 15.49
C ARG A 89 -13.28 -17.28 14.74
N LYS A 90 -13.93 -16.28 14.12
CA LYS A 90 -13.22 -15.14 13.57
C LYS A 90 -12.54 -14.48 14.76
N THR A 91 -11.29 -14.84 15.01
CA THR A 91 -10.44 -14.15 15.98
C THR A 91 -10.51 -12.68 15.59
N ASP A 92 -10.96 -11.84 16.51
CA ASP A 92 -11.12 -10.42 16.28
C ASP A 92 -9.72 -9.83 16.10
N ARG A 93 -9.27 -9.75 14.84
CA ARG A 93 -7.93 -9.27 14.51
C ARG A 93 -7.95 -7.75 14.58
N PRO A 94 -6.93 -7.11 15.16
CA PRO A 94 -6.82 -5.66 15.22
C PRO A 94 -6.89 -5.08 13.80
N ARG A 95 -7.74 -4.07 13.61
CA ARG A 95 -7.94 -3.36 12.34
C ARG A 95 -7.63 -1.89 12.53
N HIS A 96 -6.39 -1.51 12.27
CA HIS A 96 -5.99 -0.11 12.19
C HIS A 96 -5.95 0.35 10.72
N PRO A 97 -6.12 1.66 10.44
CA PRO A 97 -6.03 2.18 9.08
C PRO A 97 -4.64 2.00 8.50
N LEU A 98 -4.57 1.71 7.20
CA LEU A 98 -3.32 1.76 6.45
C LEU A 98 -2.92 3.22 6.25
N ARG A 99 -1.74 3.58 6.73
CA ARG A 99 -1.09 4.88 6.57
C ARG A 99 0.43 4.74 6.49
N ASP A 100 1.03 5.71 5.82
CA ASP A 100 2.47 5.92 5.81
C ASP A 100 2.85 7.06 6.78
N VAL A 101 4.03 6.96 7.36
CA VAL A 101 4.63 7.95 8.26
C VAL A 101 6.01 8.30 7.74
N GLN A 102 6.34 9.59 7.74
CA GLN A 102 7.64 10.08 7.28
C GLN A 102 8.47 10.55 8.46
N LEU A 103 9.72 10.08 8.54
CA LEU A 103 10.72 10.55 9.50
C LEU A 103 11.89 11.20 8.77
N GLY A 104 12.54 12.14 9.45
CA GLY A 104 13.63 12.93 8.92
C GLY A 104 13.16 14.00 7.95
N SER A 105 14.01 14.32 6.98
CA SER A 105 13.75 15.40 6.03
C SER A 105 14.48 15.18 4.73
N ALA A 106 13.87 15.58 3.62
CA ALA A 106 14.53 15.64 2.32
C ALA A 106 15.44 16.89 2.17
N ASP A 107 15.35 17.87 3.07
CA ASP A 107 16.21 19.06 3.04
C ASP A 107 17.58 18.75 3.67
N PRO A 108 18.70 18.85 2.92
CA PRO A 108 20.04 18.62 3.44
C PRO A 108 20.46 19.57 4.58
N LYS A 109 19.78 20.72 4.71
CA LYS A 109 20.06 21.74 5.74
C LYS A 109 19.35 21.48 7.06
N SER A 110 18.43 20.52 7.10
CA SER A 110 17.63 20.20 8.29
C SER A 110 18.42 19.53 9.43
N GLY A 111 19.65 19.06 9.17
CA GLY A 111 20.43 18.25 10.10
C GLY A 111 20.15 16.75 9.99
N PHE A 112 19.03 16.33 9.40
CA PHE A 112 18.83 14.93 9.02
C PHE A 112 19.70 14.57 7.82
N ARG A 113 20.19 13.32 7.78
CA ARG A 113 20.91 12.75 6.62
C ARG A 113 20.08 11.76 5.81
N GLN A 114 18.84 11.53 6.25
CA GLN A 114 17.93 10.56 5.67
C GLN A 114 16.49 11.08 5.68
N PHE A 115 15.74 10.62 4.70
CA PHE A 115 14.29 10.73 4.64
C PHE A 115 13.70 9.31 4.58
N ILE A 116 12.95 8.95 5.60
CA ILE A 116 12.52 7.57 5.86
C ILE A 116 11.01 7.51 5.78
N THR A 117 10.49 6.61 4.96
CA THR A 117 9.06 6.30 4.90
C THR A 117 8.80 4.96 5.60
N LEU A 118 7.88 4.97 6.56
CA LEU A 118 7.41 3.79 7.27
C LEU A 118 5.95 3.55 6.95
N THR A 119 5.54 2.29 6.90
CA THR A 119 4.15 1.87 6.68
C THR A 119 3.61 1.27 7.98
N SER A 120 2.38 1.62 8.33
CA SER A 120 1.63 0.97 9.41
C SER A 120 1.44 -0.53 9.16
N GLN A 121 1.35 -1.00 7.92
CA GLN A 121 1.36 -2.42 7.62
C GLN A 121 2.71 -3.04 8.01
N GLY A 122 2.69 -3.97 8.96
CA GLY A 122 3.89 -4.59 9.54
C GLY A 122 4.78 -3.65 10.35
N ALA A 123 4.37 -2.39 10.55
CA ALA A 123 5.20 -1.31 11.09
C ALA A 123 6.61 -1.33 10.47
N ALA A 124 6.67 -1.40 9.14
CA ALA A 124 7.89 -1.68 8.38
C ALA A 124 8.47 -0.40 7.75
N VAL A 125 9.76 -0.43 7.44
CA VAL A 125 10.39 0.63 6.64
C VAL A 125 10.16 0.31 5.17
N SER A 126 9.39 1.17 4.49
CA SER A 126 9.09 1.00 3.07
C SER A 126 10.15 1.65 2.19
N ARG A 127 10.77 2.75 2.63
CA ARG A 127 11.75 3.49 1.82
C ARG A 127 12.71 4.30 2.67
N VAL A 128 13.97 4.38 2.25
CA VAL A 128 14.98 5.27 2.82
C VAL A 128 15.73 5.97 1.69
N GLU A 129 15.72 7.29 1.73
CA GLU A 129 16.46 8.17 0.81
C GLU A 129 17.55 8.91 1.57
N LEU A 130 18.74 9.04 0.98
CA LEU A 130 19.79 9.90 1.48
C LEU A 130 19.61 11.30 0.90
N ASN A 131 19.50 12.29 1.77
CA ASN A 131 19.37 13.69 1.37
C ASN A 131 20.74 14.40 1.27
N ASP A 132 21.85 13.68 1.47
CA ASP A 132 23.19 14.25 1.40
C ASP A 132 23.59 14.48 -0.07
N PRO A 133 24.01 15.69 -0.47
CA PRO A 133 24.43 15.98 -1.84
C PRO A 133 25.59 15.11 -2.36
N ARG A 134 26.35 14.46 -1.47
CA ARG A 134 27.41 13.51 -1.84
C ARG A 134 26.86 12.18 -2.35
N TYR A 135 25.62 11.84 -2.04
CA TYR A 135 24.98 10.57 -2.39
C TYR A 135 23.76 10.83 -3.29
N ILE A 136 23.98 10.74 -4.59
CA ILE A 136 22.96 10.96 -5.62
C ILE A 136 22.75 9.70 -6.46
N ASP A 137 21.57 9.54 -7.04
CA ASP A 137 21.35 8.54 -8.08
C ASP A 137 22.15 8.92 -9.34
N LEU A 138 22.84 7.94 -9.91
CA LEU A 138 23.64 8.11 -11.12
C LEU A 138 22.78 8.17 -12.39
N ARG A 139 21.52 7.76 -12.31
CA ARG A 139 20.57 7.78 -13.43
C ARG A 139 19.94 9.17 -13.58
N PRO A 140 19.95 9.77 -14.78
CA PRO A 140 19.23 11.02 -15.01
C PRO A 140 17.71 10.84 -14.93
N PRO A 141 16.97 11.80 -14.33
CA PRO A 141 17.48 12.97 -13.60
C PRO A 141 18.09 12.58 -12.26
N HIS A 142 19.24 13.17 -11.93
CA HIS A 142 19.95 12.90 -10.68
C HIS A 142 19.12 13.33 -9.46
N GLY A 143 18.57 12.35 -8.76
CA GLY A 143 17.80 12.53 -7.52
C GLY A 143 18.58 12.08 -6.28
N PRO A 144 17.96 12.17 -5.08
CA PRO A 144 18.54 11.59 -3.87
C PRO A 144 18.75 10.08 -4.03
N LEU A 145 19.83 9.56 -3.43
CA LEU A 145 20.11 8.12 -3.48
C LEU A 145 19.10 7.36 -2.61
N VAL A 146 18.34 6.45 -3.23
CA VAL A 146 17.46 5.51 -2.53
C VAL A 146 18.29 4.29 -2.12
N VAL A 147 18.49 4.09 -0.82
CA VAL A 147 19.26 2.94 -0.29
C VAL A 147 18.38 1.75 0.05
N LEU A 148 17.09 1.99 0.26
CA LEU A 148 16.10 0.97 0.62
C LEU A 148 14.76 1.33 0.01
N GLY A 149 14.06 0.35 -0.56
CA GLY A 149 12.73 0.56 -1.13
C GLY A 149 12.72 1.29 -2.47
N ALA A 150 13.74 1.07 -3.30
CA ALA A 150 13.73 1.54 -4.69
C ALA A 150 12.63 0.83 -5.50
N ASP A 151 12.42 -0.45 -5.21
CA ASP A 151 11.36 -1.30 -5.75
C ASP A 151 10.45 -1.80 -4.61
N ASP A 152 9.18 -2.08 -4.89
CA ASP A 152 8.23 -2.64 -3.90
C ASP A 152 8.41 -4.17 -3.79
N VAL A 153 9.47 -4.56 -3.08
CA VAL A 153 9.81 -5.97 -2.81
C VAL A 153 9.34 -6.35 -1.41
N LEU A 154 8.70 -7.51 -1.30
CA LEU A 154 8.31 -8.11 -0.03
C LEU A 154 9.28 -9.26 0.35
N PRO A 155 9.60 -9.45 1.64
CA PRO A 155 9.19 -8.63 2.78
C PRO A 155 9.88 -7.28 2.82
N ARG A 156 9.19 -6.26 3.36
CA ARG A 156 9.80 -4.95 3.62
C ARG A 156 10.79 -5.03 4.77
N SER A 157 11.68 -4.05 4.85
CA SER A 157 12.71 -4.01 5.86
C SER A 157 12.13 -3.78 7.25
N LEU A 158 12.76 -4.43 8.24
CA LEU A 158 12.37 -4.38 9.65
C LEU A 158 10.94 -4.91 9.90
N GLU A 159 10.35 -5.69 9.00
CA GLU A 159 9.16 -6.49 9.30
C GLU A 159 9.44 -7.51 10.41
N LEU A 160 8.44 -7.76 11.26
CA LEU A 160 8.52 -8.70 12.38
C LEU A 160 7.63 -9.93 12.13
N ALA A 161 8.11 -11.10 12.52
CA ALA A 161 7.30 -12.31 12.64
C ALA A 161 7.55 -12.92 14.03
N VAL A 162 6.46 -13.26 14.72
CA VAL A 162 6.49 -13.93 16.03
C VAL A 162 5.69 -15.21 15.89
N PRO A 163 6.34 -16.37 15.68
CA PRO A 163 5.66 -17.63 15.38
C PRO A 163 4.63 -18.07 16.44
N GLN A 164 4.80 -17.64 17.69
CA GLN A 164 3.92 -17.94 18.83
C GLN A 164 2.58 -17.17 18.79
N LEU A 165 2.49 -16.11 17.99
CA LEU A 165 1.28 -15.29 17.87
C LEU A 165 0.47 -15.72 16.66
N GLN A 166 -0.86 -15.73 16.80
CA GLN A 166 -1.77 -16.10 15.74
C GLN A 166 -1.84 -15.01 14.67
N GLY A 167 -1.52 -15.39 13.44
CA GLY A 167 -1.65 -14.53 12.28
C GLY A 167 -0.32 -13.97 11.78
N ASN A 168 -0.38 -13.32 10.61
CA ASN A 168 0.80 -12.77 9.96
C ASN A 168 0.92 -11.29 10.30
N LEU A 169 1.78 -10.96 11.28
CA LEU A 169 2.03 -9.59 11.74
C LEU A 169 2.44 -8.64 10.60
N ARG A 170 3.07 -9.16 9.54
CA ARG A 170 3.49 -8.40 8.35
C ARG A 170 2.29 -7.88 7.54
N LYS A 171 1.15 -8.56 7.61
CA LYS A 171 -0.08 -8.19 6.91
C LYS A 171 -1.01 -7.31 7.75
N LEU A 172 -0.77 -7.21 9.06
CA LEU A 172 -1.57 -6.41 9.96
C LEU A 172 -1.13 -4.95 9.92
N ASN A 173 -2.09 -4.04 10.01
CA ASN A 173 -1.82 -2.61 10.19
C ASN A 173 -1.66 -2.34 11.67
N TRP A 174 -0.59 -1.66 12.04
CA TRP A 174 -0.26 -1.24 13.39
C TRP A 174 -0.80 0.16 13.62
N GLU A 175 -1.21 0.45 14.85
CA GLU A 175 -1.57 1.79 15.26
C GLU A 175 -0.31 2.64 15.38
N VAL A 176 -0.37 3.92 15.01
CA VAL A 176 0.66 4.91 15.37
C VAL A 176 0.12 5.61 16.61
N VAL A 177 0.82 5.42 17.72
CA VAL A 177 0.42 5.92 19.03
C VAL A 177 1.19 7.17 19.44
N ASP A 178 2.36 7.39 18.85
CA ASP A 178 3.17 8.58 19.08
C ASP A 178 3.96 8.96 17.82
N LEU A 179 4.11 10.26 17.58
CA LEU A 179 4.83 10.85 16.46
C LEU A 179 5.42 12.19 16.90
N GLN A 180 6.74 12.29 16.93
CA GLN A 180 7.46 13.41 17.53
C GLN A 180 8.55 13.98 16.61
N PRO A 181 8.78 15.30 16.63
CA PRO A 181 7.86 16.34 17.13
C PRO A 181 6.49 16.27 16.42
N ALA A 182 5.44 16.89 16.99
CA ALA A 182 4.08 16.83 16.42
C ALA A 182 3.97 17.44 15.02
N GLU A 183 4.82 18.41 14.69
CA GLU A 183 4.95 18.99 13.36
C GLU A 183 6.22 18.48 12.68
N PRO A 184 6.21 18.30 11.34
CA PRO A 184 7.38 17.84 10.61
C PRO A 184 8.52 18.87 10.65
N PRO A 185 9.79 18.43 10.56
CA PRO A 185 10.23 17.06 10.34
C PRO A 185 10.14 16.18 11.61
N HIS A 186 9.44 15.06 11.51
CA HIS A 186 9.34 14.09 12.60
C HIS A 186 10.68 13.36 12.76
N ALA A 187 11.16 13.21 13.99
CA ALA A 187 12.34 12.43 14.32
C ALA A 187 11.98 11.02 14.80
N GLU A 188 10.80 10.84 15.38
CA GLU A 188 10.43 9.62 16.09
C GLU A 188 8.99 9.22 15.85
N VAL A 189 8.73 7.91 15.75
CA VAL A 189 7.37 7.34 15.69
C VAL A 189 7.30 6.05 16.48
N THR A 190 6.20 5.84 17.20
CA THR A 190 5.89 4.57 17.87
C THR A 190 4.67 3.92 17.22
N PHE A 191 4.87 2.70 16.72
CA PHE A 191 3.80 1.81 16.29
C PHE A 191 3.43 0.84 17.41
N GLN A 192 2.14 0.55 17.56
CA GLN A 192 1.61 -0.40 18.54
C GLN A 192 0.70 -1.43 17.85
N LEU A 193 0.79 -2.68 18.29
CA LEU A 193 -0.13 -3.74 17.92
C LEU A 193 -0.48 -4.57 19.16
N GLU A 194 -1.77 -4.81 19.37
CA GLU A 194 -2.24 -5.73 20.41
C GLU A 194 -2.83 -6.98 19.76
N ILE A 195 -2.28 -8.14 20.09
CA ILE A 195 -2.74 -9.42 19.54
C ILE A 195 -2.49 -10.55 20.54
N ASP A 196 -3.46 -11.45 20.68
CA ASP A 196 -3.41 -12.60 21.59
C ASP A 196 -3.02 -12.26 23.03
N GLY A 197 -3.45 -11.10 23.54
CA GLY A 197 -3.10 -10.65 24.88
C GLY A 197 -1.64 -10.22 25.05
N VAL A 198 -0.95 -9.90 23.95
CA VAL A 198 0.38 -9.29 23.95
C VAL A 198 0.30 -7.94 23.25
N GLN A 199 0.84 -6.90 23.88
CA GLN A 199 1.10 -5.62 23.24
C GLN A 199 2.53 -5.61 22.72
N ILE A 200 2.70 -5.24 21.46
CA ILE A 200 4.00 -5.08 20.80
C ILE A 200 4.14 -3.63 20.42
N ARG A 201 5.27 -3.01 20.76
CA ARG A 201 5.61 -1.65 20.33
C ARG A 201 6.90 -1.62 19.55
N LYS A 202 6.89 -0.84 18.47
CA LYS A 202 8.07 -0.56 17.64
C LYS A 202 8.28 0.93 17.58
N ARG A 203 9.35 1.40 18.21
CA ARG A 203 9.73 2.80 18.25
C ARG A 203 10.91 3.01 17.32
N TYR A 204 10.73 3.92 16.37
CA TYR A 204 11.73 4.27 15.38
C TYR A 204 12.25 5.67 15.64
N LEU A 205 13.56 5.85 15.69
CA LEU A 205 14.20 7.14 15.90
C LEU A 205 15.23 7.43 14.79
N ALA A 206 14.95 8.48 14.01
CA ALA A 206 15.86 9.05 13.03
C ALA A 206 16.78 10.07 13.70
N ARG A 207 18.09 9.89 13.56
CA ARG A 207 19.08 10.77 14.19
C ARG A 207 19.40 11.99 13.33
N GLN A 208 19.71 13.09 13.99
CA GLN A 208 20.15 14.35 13.37
C GLN A 208 21.61 14.63 13.70
N VAL A 209 22.30 15.33 12.79
CA VAL A 209 23.60 15.92 13.05
C VAL A 209 23.40 17.22 13.83
N ASP A 210 24.18 17.43 14.89
CA ASP A 210 24.31 18.75 15.48
C ASP A 210 25.11 19.65 14.54
N LEU A 211 24.40 20.59 13.89
CA LEU A 211 24.99 21.53 12.94
C LEU A 211 25.99 22.50 13.60
N ASN A 212 25.89 22.70 14.92
CA ASN A 212 26.70 23.62 15.70
C ASN A 212 27.94 22.96 16.32
N ALA A 213 28.02 21.62 16.31
CA ALA A 213 29.16 20.90 16.86
C ALA A 213 30.43 21.09 16.01
N THR A 214 31.56 21.35 16.68
CA THR A 214 32.89 21.51 16.05
C THR A 214 33.39 20.21 15.42
N ALA A 215 33.15 19.08 16.09
CA ALA A 215 33.29 17.75 15.52
C ALA A 215 31.92 17.31 15.03
N ARG A 216 31.77 17.07 13.72
CA ARG A 216 30.52 16.61 13.10
C ARG A 216 30.64 15.12 12.77
N PRO A 217 30.42 14.20 13.72
CA PRO A 217 30.34 12.78 13.41
C PRO A 217 29.04 12.53 12.63
N GLU A 218 29.08 12.68 11.31
CA GLU A 218 27.91 12.54 10.43
C GLU A 218 27.38 11.10 10.37
N ALA A 219 28.24 10.12 10.68
CA ALA A 219 27.92 8.69 10.63
C ALA A 219 26.64 8.35 11.43
N ALA A 220 26.46 8.95 12.61
CA ALA A 220 25.31 8.66 13.47
C ALA A 220 23.97 9.09 12.85
N ALA A 221 23.96 10.13 11.99
CA ALA A 221 22.74 10.61 11.34
C ALA A 221 22.28 9.72 10.17
N TYR A 222 23.12 8.78 9.73
CA TYR A 222 22.73 7.70 8.82
C TYR A 222 22.15 6.48 9.57
N GLY A 223 22.09 6.52 10.90
CA GLY A 223 21.45 5.48 11.70
C GLY A 223 19.93 5.69 11.82
N LEU A 224 19.19 4.61 11.67
CA LEU A 224 17.80 4.48 12.15
C LEU A 224 17.81 3.53 13.34
N GLU A 225 17.38 4.01 14.49
CA GLU A 225 17.25 3.21 15.70
C GLU A 225 15.86 2.59 15.77
N LEU A 226 15.80 1.29 16.12
CA LEU A 226 14.57 0.55 16.34
C LEU A 226 14.62 -0.04 17.75
N GLU A 227 13.66 0.34 18.58
CA GLU A 227 13.38 -0.29 19.86
C GLU A 227 12.12 -1.15 19.75
N LEU A 228 12.18 -2.37 20.27
CA LEU A 228 11.10 -3.35 20.23
C LEU A 228 10.74 -3.76 21.66
N GLU A 229 9.49 -3.50 22.04
CA GLU A 229 8.96 -3.83 23.37
C GLU A 229 7.83 -4.86 23.23
N PHE A 230 7.87 -5.90 24.07
CA PHE A 230 6.79 -6.87 24.21
C PHE A 230 6.25 -6.80 25.64
N ARG A 231 4.95 -6.57 25.76
CA ARG A 231 4.26 -6.54 27.04
C ARG A 231 3.16 -7.59 27.06
N ASN A 232 3.30 -8.55 27.96
CA ASN A 232 2.24 -9.50 28.25
C ASN A 232 1.09 -8.78 28.96
N LEU A 233 -0.11 -8.84 28.39
CA LEU A 233 -1.33 -8.25 28.96
C LEU A 233 -2.16 -9.30 29.73
N THR A 234 -1.65 -10.53 29.85
CA THR A 234 -2.32 -11.63 30.56
C THR A 234 -1.61 -11.97 31.86
N ASP A 235 -2.34 -12.60 32.79
CA ASP A 235 -1.81 -13.04 34.09
C ASP A 235 -0.97 -14.33 34.00
N ARG A 236 -0.78 -14.89 32.79
CA ARG A 236 -0.03 -16.13 32.57
C ARG A 236 1.20 -15.85 31.71
N GLU A 237 2.35 -16.39 32.10
CA GLU A 237 3.55 -16.34 31.26
C GLU A 237 3.29 -17.08 29.95
N ARG A 238 3.55 -16.41 28.82
CA ARG A 238 3.53 -17.04 27.49
C ARG A 238 4.96 -17.38 27.10
N VAL A 239 5.24 -18.68 26.98
CA VAL A 239 6.51 -19.26 26.52
C VAL A 239 6.43 -19.56 25.02
#